data_AF-D4XVY8-F1
#
_entry.id   AF-D4XVY8-F1
#
_cell.length_a   1.000
_cell.length_b   1.000
_cell.length_c   1.000
_cell.angle_alpha   90.00
_cell.angle_beta   90.00
_cell.angle_gamma   90.00
#
_symmetry.space_group_name_H-M   'P 1'
#
loop_
_entity.id
_entity.type
_entity.pdbx_description
1 polymer ?
#
loop_
_entity_poly.entity_id
_entity_poly.type
_entity_poly.pdbx_seq_one_letter_code
_entity_poly.pdbx_strand_id
1 'polypeptide(L)'
;MNKKYYCEKSPLGKKVCRLIKPGTDAMLNAYPQKNVLVSLRHLDINYGAGLKQFSAIKDLNLNIYEGEVLGLVGESGSGKSTTGRAIIGLTPHSFGYIKIKDRVIPKNINKGFSFSRKKSDILKYMISHVQMIFQDPTNSLNPYKNVEWVVSEGLLNSKNAAYLFQINFDQLVLSQANQISLEIDPSNPLVENELKAYRQAEKSLEDSYKLVFETLYNKAKKMHQENNVKYSKLLKFFDQSYDEKLKVKDASEKECKKMLIINMLKQVGLDETVLGRFPLEFSGGQQQRLGICRSIILKPKLLIADEPISALDVSIQAQVINIFKELKEKFHLTILFIAHDLRMVEYISDRIAVINKGVLLEIGTSKEIVKNAFHPYTKSLLDAVPSIESKKGSLLGYQYDSKIHTYDQEYQPKWIKLNKDHFVLATDEEYQTFANIHRKR
;
A
#
# COMPACT_ATOMS: atom_id res chain seq x y z
N MET A 1 -18.19 -2.36 32.08
CA MET A 1 -18.09 -1.58 30.82
C MET A 1 -19.32 -1.85 29.97
N ASN A 2 -20.00 -0.82 29.44
CA ASN A 2 -21.11 -0.99 28.52
C ASN A 2 -20.63 -1.68 27.22
N LYS A 3 -21.24 -2.83 26.88
CA LYS A 3 -20.95 -3.55 25.64
C LYS A 3 -21.37 -2.70 24.44
N LYS A 4 -20.43 -2.37 23.54
CA LYS A 4 -20.70 -1.68 22.27
C LYS A 4 -20.91 -2.68 21.14
N TYR A 5 -21.86 -2.44 20.25
CA TYR A 5 -22.16 -3.31 19.12
C TYR A 5 -22.10 -2.57 17.80
N TYR A 6 -21.54 -3.20 16.77
CA TYR A 6 -21.70 -2.80 15.38
C TYR A 6 -22.85 -3.59 14.77
N CYS A 7 -23.82 -2.92 14.15
CA CYS A 7 -25.00 -3.55 13.57
C CYS A 7 -25.21 -3.12 12.12
N GLU A 8 -25.64 -4.05 11.29
CA GLU A 8 -26.06 -3.80 9.91
C GLU A 8 -27.28 -4.64 9.55
N LYS A 9 -27.91 -4.34 8.40
CA LYS A 9 -29.02 -5.15 7.88
C LYS A 9 -28.44 -6.27 7.00
N SER A 10 -28.89 -7.50 7.25
CA SER A 10 -28.62 -8.63 6.37
C SER A 10 -29.32 -8.47 5.02
N PRO A 11 -28.96 -9.25 4.00
CA PRO A 11 -29.68 -9.26 2.72
C PRO A 11 -31.18 -9.55 2.85
N LEU A 12 -31.60 -10.25 3.91
CA LEU A 12 -33.00 -10.57 4.23
C LEU A 12 -33.67 -9.49 5.11
N GLY A 13 -33.04 -8.33 5.29
CA GLY A 13 -33.56 -7.21 6.08
C GLY A 13 -33.43 -7.36 7.60
N LYS A 14 -33.03 -8.53 8.11
CA LYS A 14 -32.83 -8.77 9.55
C LYS A 14 -31.63 -7.98 10.07
N LYS A 15 -31.77 -7.32 11.23
CA LYS A 15 -30.66 -6.65 11.92
C LYS A 15 -29.70 -7.69 12.48
N VAL A 16 -28.43 -7.61 12.10
CA VAL A 16 -27.35 -8.47 12.60
C VAL A 16 -26.37 -7.57 13.34
N CYS A 17 -26.00 -7.95 14.56
CA CYS A 17 -25.12 -7.18 15.43
C CYS A 17 -23.92 -8.01 15.87
N ARG A 18 -22.77 -7.36 15.98
CA ARG A 18 -21.52 -7.92 16.49
C ARG A 18 -21.00 -7.08 17.65
N LEU A 19 -20.57 -7.74 18.72
CA LEU A 19 -19.88 -7.09 19.82
C LEU A 19 -18.54 -6.52 19.33
N ILE A 20 -18.30 -5.24 19.59
CA ILE A 20 -17.01 -4.60 19.32
C ILE A 20 -16.03 -5.03 20.40
N LYS A 21 -14.95 -5.72 20.01
CA LYS A 21 -13.91 -6.15 20.96
C LYS A 21 -13.36 -4.94 21.72
N PRO A 22 -13.23 -4.98 23.06
CA PRO A 22 -12.64 -3.88 23.81
C PRO A 22 -11.25 -3.52 23.26
N GLY A 23 -10.91 -2.22 23.28
CA GLY A 23 -9.64 -1.71 22.74
C GLY A 23 -9.59 -1.52 21.22
N THR A 24 -10.60 -1.97 20.45
CA THR A 24 -10.65 -1.78 18.98
C THR A 24 -10.53 -0.30 18.60
N ASP A 25 -11.27 0.59 19.28
CA ASP A 25 -11.22 2.04 19.02
C ASP A 25 -9.81 2.61 19.28
N ALA A 26 -9.12 2.14 20.33
CA ALA A 26 -7.77 2.61 20.66
C ALA A 26 -6.73 2.13 19.64
N MET A 27 -6.85 0.88 19.18
CA MET A 27 -5.99 0.30 18.14
C MET A 27 -6.17 1.02 16.80
N LEU A 28 -7.42 1.28 16.39
CA LEU A 28 -7.72 1.96 15.14
C LEU A 28 -7.28 3.43 15.13
N ASN A 29 -7.32 4.10 16.28
CA ASN A 29 -6.99 5.52 16.42
C ASN A 29 -5.61 5.77 17.06
N ALA A 30 -4.68 4.81 16.93
CA ALA A 30 -3.33 4.95 17.46
C ALA A 30 -2.54 6.13 16.86
N TYR A 31 -2.91 6.57 15.64
CA TYR A 31 -2.25 7.65 14.91
C TYR A 31 -3.27 8.74 14.49
N PRO A 32 -3.83 9.51 15.44
CA PRO A 32 -4.90 10.48 15.16
C PRO A 32 -4.49 11.61 14.20
N GLN A 33 -3.18 11.90 14.10
CA GLN A 33 -2.61 12.89 13.19
C GLN A 33 -2.50 12.43 11.73
N LYS A 34 -2.72 11.13 11.44
CA LYS A 34 -2.61 10.57 10.09
C LYS A 34 -3.97 10.47 9.43
N ASN A 35 -4.04 10.84 8.15
CA ASN A 35 -5.24 10.68 7.34
C ASN A 35 -5.46 9.21 6.98
N VAL A 36 -6.67 8.69 7.21
CA VAL A 36 -7.02 7.30 6.87
C VAL A 36 -7.44 7.23 5.40
N LEU A 37 -6.67 6.51 4.58
CA LEU A 37 -7.03 6.23 3.19
C LEU A 37 -8.00 5.06 3.06
N VAL A 38 -7.76 3.97 3.81
CA VAL A 38 -8.62 2.77 3.79
C VAL A 38 -9.07 2.43 5.20
N SER A 39 -10.37 2.24 5.38
CA SER A 39 -10.98 1.74 6.62
C SER A 39 -11.69 0.42 6.36
N LEU A 40 -11.28 -0.62 7.08
CA LEU A 40 -12.00 -1.89 7.19
C LEU A 40 -12.66 -1.94 8.57
N ARG A 41 -13.97 -2.19 8.64
CA ARG A 41 -14.68 -2.39 9.90
C ARG A 41 -15.49 -3.66 9.88
N HIS A 42 -15.25 -4.49 10.88
CA HIS A 42 -15.92 -5.76 11.10
C HIS A 42 -15.99 -6.64 9.85
N LEU A 43 -14.94 -6.62 9.04
CA LEU A 43 -14.98 -7.25 7.73
C LEU A 43 -14.98 -8.77 7.90
N ASP A 44 -15.99 -9.43 7.33
CA ASP A 44 -16.02 -10.89 7.17
C ASP A 44 -16.01 -11.26 5.70
N ILE A 45 -15.25 -12.31 5.38
CA ILE A 45 -15.20 -12.86 4.03
C ILE A 45 -15.33 -14.37 4.13
N ASN A 46 -16.41 -14.87 3.51
CA ASN A 46 -16.72 -16.28 3.47
C ASN A 46 -16.70 -16.77 2.02
N TYR A 47 -16.07 -17.91 1.78
CA TYR A 47 -16.08 -18.63 0.50
C TYR A 47 -17.04 -19.82 0.58
N GLY A 48 -17.61 -20.18 -0.57
CA GLY A 48 -18.59 -21.26 -0.66
C GLY A 48 -19.94 -20.91 -0.05
N ALA A 49 -20.80 -21.92 0.04
CA ALA A 49 -22.15 -21.81 0.58
C ALA A 49 -22.55 -23.09 1.32
N GLY A 50 -23.53 -22.99 2.20
CA GLY A 50 -24.06 -24.12 2.97
C GLY A 50 -22.98 -24.78 3.86
N LEU A 51 -23.02 -26.12 3.93
CA LEU A 51 -22.13 -26.92 4.79
C LEU A 51 -20.64 -26.81 4.43
N LYS A 52 -20.29 -26.41 3.19
CA LYS A 52 -18.91 -26.21 2.73
C LYS A 52 -18.43 -24.76 2.87
N GLN A 53 -19.17 -23.90 3.57
CA GLN A 53 -18.78 -22.52 3.76
C GLN A 53 -17.52 -22.42 4.62
N PHE A 54 -16.52 -21.71 4.12
CA PHE A 54 -15.26 -21.46 4.79
C PHE A 54 -15.11 -19.95 5.07
N SER A 55 -14.77 -19.58 6.30
CA SER A 55 -14.52 -18.19 6.67
C SER A 55 -13.04 -17.86 6.56
N ALA A 56 -12.69 -17.09 5.53
CA ALA A 56 -11.31 -16.69 5.24
C ALA A 56 -10.88 -15.46 6.03
N ILE A 57 -11.81 -14.54 6.33
CA ILE A 57 -11.58 -13.38 7.19
C ILE A 57 -12.70 -13.28 8.21
N LYS A 58 -12.33 -13.02 9.48
CA LYS A 58 -13.20 -12.98 10.64
C LYS A 58 -12.97 -11.69 11.41
N ASP A 59 -13.93 -10.77 11.33
CA ASP A 59 -13.94 -9.52 12.09
C ASP A 59 -12.69 -8.66 11.93
N LEU A 60 -12.22 -8.50 10.70
CA LEU A 60 -11.05 -7.69 10.41
C LEU A 60 -11.38 -6.19 10.54
N ASN A 61 -10.65 -5.53 11.42
CA ASN A 61 -10.70 -4.10 11.67
C ASN A 61 -9.31 -3.52 11.43
N LEU A 62 -9.19 -2.60 10.47
CA LEU A 62 -7.88 -2.09 10.06
C LEU A 62 -8.00 -0.69 9.44
N ASN A 63 -6.99 0.15 9.70
CA ASN A 63 -6.78 1.43 9.02
C ASN A 63 -5.45 1.39 8.25
N ILE A 64 -5.50 1.82 6.99
CA ILE A 64 -4.34 2.14 6.16
C ILE A 64 -4.31 3.65 5.97
N TYR A 65 -3.22 4.28 6.40
CA TYR A 65 -3.03 5.73 6.34
C TYR A 65 -2.41 6.16 5.01
N GLU A 66 -2.72 7.39 4.60
CA GLU A 66 -2.20 7.96 3.35
C GLU A 66 -0.66 8.06 3.36
N GLY A 67 -0.03 7.65 2.26
CA GLY A 67 1.42 7.67 2.05
C GLY A 67 2.21 6.63 2.83
N GLU A 68 1.53 5.74 3.56
CA GLU A 68 2.21 4.69 4.32
C GLU A 68 2.33 3.38 3.54
N VAL A 69 3.32 2.57 3.94
CA VAL A 69 3.38 1.15 3.60
C VAL A 69 2.94 0.36 4.82
N LEU A 70 1.80 -0.32 4.70
CA LEU A 70 1.33 -1.28 5.69
C LEU A 70 1.68 -2.69 5.23
N GLY A 71 2.55 -3.37 5.98
CA GLY A 71 2.83 -4.78 5.80
C GLY A 71 1.72 -5.64 6.38
N LEU A 72 1.12 -6.54 5.60
CA LEU A 72 0.19 -7.56 6.06
C LEU A 72 0.87 -8.92 5.98
N VAL A 73 1.18 -9.52 7.15
CA VAL A 73 2.06 -10.68 7.27
C VAL A 73 1.37 -11.86 7.93
N GLY A 74 1.71 -13.06 7.49
CA GLY A 74 1.16 -14.31 7.97
C GLY A 74 1.50 -15.46 7.02
N GLU A 75 1.31 -16.70 7.47
CA GLU A 75 1.52 -17.91 6.68
C GLU A 75 0.60 -17.97 5.46
N SER A 76 0.88 -18.90 4.55
CA SER A 76 -0.02 -19.20 3.42
C SER A 76 -1.41 -19.57 3.93
N GLY A 77 -2.46 -19.08 3.28
CA GLY A 77 -3.85 -19.33 3.69
C GLY A 77 -4.36 -18.55 4.91
N SER A 78 -3.58 -17.64 5.49
CA SER A 78 -3.99 -16.82 6.64
C SER A 78 -5.04 -15.73 6.32
N GLY A 79 -5.30 -15.45 5.04
CA GLY A 79 -6.30 -14.48 4.57
C GLY A 79 -5.75 -13.21 3.90
N LYS A 80 -4.42 -13.04 3.82
CA LYS A 80 -3.79 -11.81 3.29
C LYS A 80 -4.25 -11.41 1.88
N SER A 81 -4.13 -12.32 0.91
CA SER A 81 -4.55 -12.10 -0.48
C SER A 81 -6.06 -11.92 -0.59
N THR A 82 -6.84 -12.59 0.25
CA THR A 82 -8.29 -12.39 0.35
C THR A 82 -8.63 -10.96 0.79
N THR A 83 -7.93 -10.42 1.79
CA THR A 83 -8.09 -9.02 2.22
C THR A 83 -7.76 -8.05 1.08
N GLY A 84 -6.61 -8.23 0.41
CA GLY A 84 -6.21 -7.39 -0.73
C GLY A 84 -7.24 -7.40 -1.86
N ARG A 85 -7.69 -8.59 -2.27
CA ARG A 85 -8.71 -8.78 -3.31
C ARG A 85 -10.07 -8.18 -2.93
N ALA A 86 -10.43 -8.19 -1.65
CA ALA A 86 -11.68 -7.58 -1.19
C ALA A 86 -11.61 -6.04 -1.22
N ILE A 87 -10.47 -5.45 -0.87
CA ILE A 87 -10.26 -3.99 -0.96
C ILE A 87 -10.45 -3.51 -2.40
N ILE A 88 -9.91 -4.23 -3.38
CA ILE A 88 -10.08 -3.88 -4.80
C ILE A 88 -11.41 -4.35 -5.40
N GLY A 89 -12.27 -4.99 -4.61
CA GLY A 89 -13.61 -5.41 -5.02
C GLY A 89 -13.69 -6.68 -5.87
N LEU A 90 -12.59 -7.43 -6.00
CA LEU A 90 -12.56 -8.73 -6.67
C LEU A 90 -13.18 -9.85 -5.80
N THR A 91 -13.13 -9.71 -4.48
CA THR A 91 -13.74 -10.67 -3.54
C THR A 91 -14.86 -10.00 -2.74
N PRO A 92 -16.08 -10.55 -2.73
CA PRO A 92 -17.18 -9.99 -1.95
C PRO A 92 -16.97 -10.22 -0.45
N HIS A 93 -17.52 -9.32 0.36
CA HIS A 93 -17.56 -9.48 1.83
C HIS A 93 -18.99 -9.66 2.32
N SER A 94 -19.16 -10.46 3.38
CA SER A 94 -20.47 -10.85 3.92
C SER A 94 -20.97 -9.88 5.00
N PHE A 95 -20.08 -9.35 5.82
CA PHE A 95 -20.39 -8.46 6.94
C PHE A 95 -19.40 -7.30 7.02
N GLY A 96 -19.83 -6.18 7.60
CA GLY A 96 -19.00 -4.99 7.76
C GLY A 96 -18.91 -4.14 6.49
N TYR A 97 -17.90 -3.27 6.45
CA TYR A 97 -17.67 -2.40 5.30
C TYR A 97 -16.18 -2.18 5.00
N ILE A 98 -15.94 -1.82 3.74
CA ILE A 98 -14.67 -1.31 3.22
C ILE A 98 -14.94 0.12 2.75
N LYS A 99 -14.19 1.10 3.27
CA LYS A 99 -14.24 2.50 2.84
C LYS A 99 -12.87 2.91 2.32
N ILE A 100 -12.82 3.51 1.13
CA ILE A 100 -11.61 4.07 0.51
C ILE A 100 -11.86 5.57 0.32
N LYS A 101 -11.09 6.42 1.01
CA LYS A 101 -11.37 7.84 1.23
C LYS A 101 -12.80 8.05 1.74
N ASP A 102 -13.65 8.65 0.89
CA ASP A 102 -15.02 9.01 1.21
C ASP A 102 -16.05 8.02 0.65
N ARG A 103 -15.59 6.99 -0.07
CA ARG A 103 -16.47 6.04 -0.76
C ARG A 103 -16.49 4.69 -0.06
N VAL A 104 -17.70 4.24 0.29
CA VAL A 104 -17.93 2.87 0.76
C VAL A 104 -18.03 1.94 -0.45
N ILE A 105 -17.21 0.90 -0.47
CA ILE A 105 -17.18 -0.09 -1.54
C ILE A 105 -18.37 -1.06 -1.36
N PRO A 106 -19.15 -1.34 -2.40
CA PRO A 106 -20.24 -2.31 -2.32
C PRO A 106 -19.75 -3.68 -1.87
N LYS A 107 -20.55 -4.37 -1.05
CA LYS A 107 -20.28 -5.74 -0.59
C LYS A 107 -19.98 -6.74 -1.69
N ASN A 108 -20.59 -6.53 -2.86
CA ASN A 108 -20.31 -7.28 -4.07
C ASN A 108 -20.51 -6.36 -5.27
N ILE A 109 -19.41 -5.94 -5.91
CA ILE A 109 -19.43 -5.03 -7.07
C ILE A 109 -20.10 -5.69 -8.29
N ASN A 110 -20.03 -7.01 -8.39
CA ASN A 110 -20.59 -7.76 -9.52
C ASN A 110 -22.11 -7.90 -9.43
N LYS A 111 -22.69 -7.86 -8.22
CA LYS A 111 -24.15 -7.92 -8.03
C LYS A 111 -24.82 -6.58 -8.40
N GLY A 112 -25.79 -6.65 -9.32
CA GLY A 112 -26.58 -5.51 -9.82
C GLY A 112 -26.50 -5.36 -11.34
N PHE A 113 -27.50 -4.70 -11.95
CA PHE A 113 -27.54 -4.46 -13.40
C PHE A 113 -26.29 -3.72 -13.88
N SER A 114 -25.66 -4.21 -14.96
CA SER A 114 -24.39 -3.67 -15.49
C SER A 114 -24.48 -2.19 -15.90
N PHE A 115 -25.68 -1.70 -16.23
CA PHE A 115 -25.95 -0.35 -16.70
C PHE A 115 -26.25 0.70 -15.61
N SER A 116 -26.19 0.33 -14.32
CA SER A 116 -26.42 1.33 -13.26
C SER A 116 -25.30 2.38 -13.26
N ARG A 117 -25.67 3.68 -13.35
CA ARG A 117 -24.72 4.80 -13.24
C ARG A 117 -23.84 4.70 -11.99
N LYS A 118 -24.40 4.21 -10.88
CA LYS A 118 -23.67 4.00 -9.61
C LYS A 118 -22.59 2.92 -9.72
N LYS A 119 -22.84 1.84 -10.47
CA LYS A 119 -21.85 0.78 -10.73
C LYS A 119 -20.73 1.28 -11.65
N SER A 120 -21.06 2.05 -12.68
CA SER A 120 -20.05 2.65 -13.54
C SER A 120 -19.17 3.64 -12.78
N ASP A 121 -19.76 4.49 -11.93
CA ASP A 121 -19.03 5.47 -11.11
C ASP A 121 -18.07 4.81 -10.11
N ILE A 122 -18.51 3.76 -9.39
CA ILE A 122 -17.60 3.03 -8.49
C ILE A 122 -16.48 2.33 -9.25
N LEU A 123 -16.74 1.75 -10.42
CA LEU A 123 -15.70 1.11 -11.23
C LEU A 123 -14.67 2.13 -11.74
N LYS A 124 -15.11 3.29 -12.24
CA LYS A 124 -14.21 4.38 -12.63
C LYS A 124 -13.37 4.88 -11.47
N TYR A 125 -13.97 5.01 -10.29
CA TYR A 125 -13.26 5.37 -9.07
C TYR A 125 -12.19 4.33 -8.72
N MET A 126 -12.54 3.03 -8.70
CA MET A 126 -11.60 1.95 -8.39
C MET A 126 -10.44 1.92 -9.39
N ILE A 127 -10.71 1.96 -10.70
CA ILE A 127 -9.68 1.94 -11.75
C ILE A 127 -8.70 3.11 -11.59
N SER A 128 -9.18 4.30 -11.25
CA SER A 128 -8.32 5.49 -11.13
C SER A 128 -7.58 5.60 -9.79
N HIS A 129 -8.06 4.98 -8.72
CA HIS A 129 -7.53 5.19 -7.37
C HIS A 129 -6.83 3.98 -6.78
N VAL A 130 -7.14 2.77 -7.25
CA VAL A 130 -6.70 1.53 -6.62
C VAL A 130 -6.16 0.58 -7.68
N GLN A 131 -4.94 0.10 -7.48
CA GLN A 131 -4.29 -0.85 -8.38
C GLN A 131 -3.73 -2.03 -7.57
N MET A 132 -3.48 -3.14 -8.25
CA MET A 132 -2.96 -4.35 -7.63
C MET A 132 -1.85 -4.96 -8.47
N ILE A 133 -0.81 -5.45 -7.79
CA ILE A 133 0.19 -6.36 -8.33
C ILE A 133 -0.14 -7.74 -7.78
N PHE A 134 -0.32 -8.70 -8.68
CA PHE A 134 -0.62 -10.09 -8.33
C PHE A 134 0.67 -10.86 -8.05
N GLN A 135 0.54 -11.95 -7.28
CA GLN A 135 1.64 -12.83 -6.85
C GLN A 135 2.44 -13.42 -8.01
N ASP A 136 1.82 -13.65 -9.17
CA ASP A 136 2.50 -14.16 -10.36
C ASP A 136 2.45 -13.12 -11.49
N PRO A 137 3.55 -12.39 -11.73
CA PRO A 137 3.60 -11.41 -12.80
C PRO A 137 3.41 -12.07 -14.17
N THR A 138 3.96 -13.26 -14.40
CA THR A 138 3.93 -13.99 -15.67
C THR A 138 2.50 -14.20 -16.15
N ASN A 139 1.64 -14.69 -15.24
CA ASN A 139 0.24 -14.96 -15.52
C ASN A 139 -0.62 -13.68 -15.56
N SER A 140 -0.10 -12.56 -15.07
CA SER A 140 -0.82 -11.29 -15.06
C SER A 140 -0.60 -10.44 -16.32
N LEU A 141 0.49 -10.67 -17.06
CA LEU A 141 0.83 -9.94 -18.28
C LEU A 141 0.37 -10.71 -19.52
N ASN A 142 -0.12 -10.00 -20.54
CA ASN A 142 -0.51 -10.64 -21.80
C ASN A 142 0.75 -11.01 -22.61
N PRO A 143 1.05 -12.31 -22.83
CA PRO A 143 2.29 -12.73 -23.48
C PRO A 143 2.33 -12.40 -24.99
N TYR A 144 1.18 -12.10 -25.59
CA TYR A 144 1.03 -11.79 -27.01
C TYR A 144 1.01 -10.29 -27.31
N LYS A 145 1.31 -9.46 -26.31
CA LYS A 145 1.35 -8.00 -26.43
C LYS A 145 2.73 -7.50 -26.00
N ASN A 146 3.24 -6.50 -26.71
CA ASN A 146 4.52 -5.91 -26.39
C ASN A 146 4.45 -5.06 -25.10
N VAL A 147 5.61 -4.68 -24.57
CA VAL A 147 5.71 -3.89 -23.34
C VAL A 147 4.94 -2.57 -23.43
N GLU A 148 5.01 -1.85 -24.55
CA GLU A 148 4.26 -0.60 -24.73
C GLU A 148 2.76 -0.80 -24.52
N TRP A 149 2.19 -1.87 -25.09
CA TRP A 149 0.78 -2.20 -24.91
C TRP A 149 0.48 -2.64 -23.48
N VAL A 150 1.28 -3.56 -22.93
CA VAL A 150 1.06 -4.15 -21.60
C VAL A 150 1.09 -3.09 -20.50
N VAL A 151 2.08 -2.21 -20.52
CA VAL A 151 2.20 -1.12 -19.55
C VAL A 151 1.05 -0.13 -19.71
N SER A 152 0.57 0.10 -20.94
CA SER A 152 -0.48 1.08 -21.20
C SER A 152 -1.90 0.53 -21.20
N GLU A 153 -2.10 -0.74 -20.86
CA GLU A 153 -3.41 -1.41 -20.85
C GLU A 153 -4.44 -0.63 -20.01
N GLY A 154 -4.05 -0.17 -18.81
CA GLY A 154 -4.90 0.64 -17.95
C GLY A 154 -5.32 1.96 -18.59
N LEU A 155 -4.44 2.57 -19.39
CA LEU A 155 -4.72 3.83 -20.10
C LEU A 155 -5.72 3.65 -21.24
N LEU A 156 -5.90 2.44 -21.80
CA LEU A 156 -6.90 2.22 -22.85
C LEU A 156 -8.33 2.50 -22.37
N ASN A 157 -8.57 2.38 -21.07
CA ASN A 157 -9.85 2.65 -20.44
C ASN A 157 -10.04 4.13 -20.06
N SER A 158 -9.04 4.99 -20.28
CA SER A 158 -9.07 6.42 -19.91
C SER A 158 -8.38 7.30 -20.96
N LYS A 159 -9.11 8.25 -21.58
CA LYS A 159 -8.52 9.27 -22.48
C LYS A 159 -7.80 10.40 -21.73
N ASN A 160 -6.92 10.04 -20.79
CA ASN A 160 -6.28 10.97 -19.85
C ASN A 160 -4.74 10.84 -19.84
N ALA A 161 -4.12 10.31 -20.90
CA ALA A 161 -2.68 10.09 -20.91
C ALA A 161 -1.90 11.41 -20.91
N ALA A 162 -2.35 12.44 -21.66
CA ALA A 162 -1.78 13.78 -21.59
C ALA A 162 -1.88 14.38 -20.18
N TYR A 163 -3.05 14.28 -19.54
CA TYR A 163 -3.23 14.73 -18.16
C TYR A 163 -2.28 14.01 -17.20
N LEU A 164 -2.22 12.68 -17.23
CA LEU A 164 -1.35 11.89 -16.37
C LEU A 164 0.14 12.18 -16.62
N PHE A 165 0.53 12.37 -17.88
CA PHE A 165 1.87 12.78 -18.26
C PHE A 165 2.23 14.13 -17.66
N GLN A 166 1.36 15.13 -17.80
CA GLN A 166 1.65 16.47 -17.30
C GLN A 166 1.72 16.52 -15.77
N ILE A 167 0.81 15.85 -15.05
CA ILE A 167 0.90 15.73 -13.58
C ILE A 167 2.13 14.90 -13.18
N ASN A 168 2.54 13.92 -14.00
CA ASN A 168 3.79 13.18 -13.76
C ASN A 168 5.01 14.06 -13.87
N PHE A 169 5.07 14.88 -14.90
CA PHE A 169 6.16 15.81 -15.11
C PHE A 169 6.33 16.73 -13.90
N ASP A 170 5.26 17.40 -13.49
CA ASP A 170 5.28 18.35 -12.36
C ASP A 170 5.71 17.69 -11.05
N GLN A 171 5.24 16.47 -10.80
CA GLN A 171 5.61 15.69 -9.62
C GLN A 171 7.08 15.26 -9.61
N LEU A 172 7.63 14.89 -10.77
CA LEU A 172 9.05 14.56 -10.90
C LEU A 172 9.92 15.80 -10.66
N VAL A 173 9.54 16.95 -11.22
CA VAL A 173 10.21 18.23 -10.97
C VAL A 173 10.18 18.59 -9.49
N LEU A 174 9.02 18.47 -8.84
CA LEU A 174 8.85 18.71 -7.41
C LEU A 174 9.77 17.81 -6.56
N SER A 175 9.81 16.51 -6.86
CA SER A 175 10.64 15.54 -6.14
C SER A 175 12.13 15.84 -6.29
N GLN A 176 12.58 16.16 -7.50
CA GLN A 176 13.98 16.49 -7.78
C GLN A 176 14.38 17.83 -7.17
N ALA A 177 13.52 18.84 -7.24
CA ALA A 177 13.72 20.12 -6.58
C ALA A 177 13.88 19.95 -5.06
N ASN A 178 13.07 19.08 -4.44
CA ASN A 178 13.20 18.77 -3.01
C ASN A 178 14.54 18.09 -2.68
N GLN A 179 14.99 17.14 -3.51
CA GLN A 179 16.31 16.50 -3.33
C GLN A 179 17.45 17.51 -3.43
N ILE A 180 17.46 18.34 -4.48
CA ILE A 180 18.46 19.40 -4.65
C ILE A 180 18.42 20.39 -3.47
N SER A 181 17.22 20.74 -2.98
CA SER A 181 17.09 21.62 -1.83
C SER A 181 17.67 21.01 -0.56
N LEU A 182 17.45 19.72 -0.30
CA LEU A 182 17.99 19.02 0.86
C LEU A 182 19.52 18.89 0.79
N GLU A 183 20.09 18.75 -0.41
CA GLU A 183 21.55 18.79 -0.62
C GLU A 183 22.14 20.17 -0.27
N ILE A 184 21.40 21.26 -0.54
CA ILE A 184 21.84 22.64 -0.30
C ILE A 184 21.72 23.00 1.18
N ASP A 185 20.54 22.76 1.76
CA ASP A 185 20.23 23.04 3.17
C ASP A 185 19.28 21.96 3.73
N PRO A 186 19.83 20.97 4.46
CA PRO A 186 19.02 19.93 5.11
C PRO A 186 18.09 20.45 6.20
N SER A 187 18.36 21.63 6.78
CA SER A 187 17.64 22.16 7.95
C SER A 187 16.42 23.00 7.57
N ASN A 188 16.39 23.55 6.35
CA ASN A 188 15.29 24.34 5.84
C ASN A 188 15.00 24.01 4.35
N PRO A 189 14.44 22.83 4.07
CA PRO A 189 14.09 22.45 2.70
C PRO A 189 13.05 23.40 2.11
N LEU A 190 13.33 23.92 0.91
CA LEU A 190 12.47 24.82 0.15
C LEU A 190 11.06 24.27 -0.10
N VAL A 191 10.92 22.94 -0.09
CA VAL A 191 9.80 22.25 -0.69
C VAL A 191 9.00 21.46 0.35
N GLU A 192 9.43 21.30 1.61
CA GLU A 192 8.76 20.34 2.52
C GLU A 192 7.30 20.70 2.83
N ASN A 193 7.00 21.98 3.06
CA ASN A 193 5.64 22.45 3.32
C ASN A 193 4.77 22.39 2.06
N GLU A 194 5.32 22.80 0.92
CA GLU A 194 4.65 22.79 -0.38
C GLU A 194 4.42 21.37 -0.90
N LEU A 195 5.32 20.44 -0.58
CA LEU A 195 5.24 19.02 -0.94
C LEU A 195 4.22 18.31 -0.06
N LYS A 196 4.13 18.64 1.23
CA LYS A 196 2.98 18.25 2.08
C LYS A 196 1.67 18.81 1.53
N ALA A 197 1.63 20.08 1.11
CA ALA A 197 0.44 20.69 0.50
C ALA A 197 0.10 20.10 -0.88
N TYR A 198 1.10 19.69 -1.68
CA TYR A 198 0.89 18.98 -2.95
C TYR A 198 0.32 17.59 -2.71
N ARG A 199 0.84 16.88 -1.72
CA ARG A 199 0.41 15.52 -1.34
C ARG A 199 -1.02 15.50 -0.78
N GLN A 200 -1.42 16.52 -0.02
CA GLN A 200 -2.73 16.58 0.65
C GLN A 200 -3.86 17.12 -0.24
N ALA A 201 -3.55 17.85 -1.30
CA ALA A 201 -4.56 18.38 -2.21
C ALA A 201 -4.75 17.46 -3.42
N GLU A 202 -5.99 17.08 -3.73
CA GLU A 202 -6.34 16.56 -5.06
C GLU A 202 -6.27 17.73 -6.04
N LYS A 203 -5.06 18.03 -6.53
CA LYS A 203 -4.80 19.20 -7.35
C LYS A 203 -5.24 18.97 -8.80
N SER A 204 -5.87 20.00 -9.38
CA SER A 204 -6.05 20.09 -10.82
C SER A 204 -4.70 20.27 -11.52
N LEU A 205 -4.67 20.11 -12.84
CA LEU A 205 -3.47 20.39 -13.63
C LEU A 205 -2.98 21.82 -13.46
N GLU A 206 -3.89 22.79 -13.35
CA GLU A 206 -3.56 24.19 -13.14
C GLU A 206 -2.93 24.43 -11.76
N ASP A 207 -3.49 23.81 -10.71
CA ASP A 207 -2.96 23.94 -9.35
C ASP A 207 -1.57 23.28 -9.21
N SER A 208 -1.35 22.18 -9.92
CA SER A 208 -0.05 21.51 -10.03
C SER A 208 0.98 22.43 -10.66
N TYR A 209 0.64 23.01 -11.81
CA TYR A 209 1.49 23.94 -12.53
C TYR A 209 1.85 25.18 -11.70
N LYS A 210 0.85 25.86 -11.11
CA LYS A 210 1.06 27.06 -10.28
C LYS A 210 1.95 26.79 -9.07
N LEU A 211 1.83 25.60 -8.46
CA LEU A 211 2.71 25.25 -7.36
C LEU A 211 4.16 25.10 -7.83
N VAL A 212 4.39 24.33 -8.89
CA VAL A 212 5.73 23.95 -9.31
C VAL A 212 6.45 25.10 -10.02
N PHE A 213 5.82 25.71 -11.01
CA PHE A 213 6.47 26.67 -11.91
C PHE A 213 6.27 28.13 -11.51
N GLU A 214 5.33 28.45 -10.63
CA GLU A 214 5.19 29.82 -10.10
C GLU A 214 5.66 29.90 -8.65
N THR A 215 5.03 29.14 -7.75
CA THR A 215 5.25 29.27 -6.30
C THR A 215 6.68 28.86 -5.92
N LEU A 216 7.09 27.64 -6.28
CA LEU A 216 8.41 27.12 -5.93
C LEU A 216 9.54 27.82 -6.68
N TYR A 217 9.33 28.13 -7.97
CA TYR A 217 10.28 28.91 -8.75
C TYR A 217 10.55 30.29 -8.11
N ASN A 218 9.50 31.04 -7.78
CA ASN A 218 9.63 32.35 -7.16
C ASN A 218 10.30 32.26 -5.78
N LYS A 219 10.02 31.21 -5.01
CA LYS A 219 10.67 30.95 -3.72
C LYS A 219 12.17 30.66 -3.89
N ALA A 220 12.54 29.81 -4.85
CA ALA A 220 13.93 29.54 -5.20
C ALA A 220 14.66 30.80 -5.69
N LYS A 221 13.98 31.64 -6.48
CA LYS A 221 14.52 32.92 -6.96
C LYS A 221 14.79 33.90 -5.82
N LYS A 222 13.86 34.03 -4.88
CA LYS A 222 14.02 34.87 -3.70
C LYS A 222 15.21 34.39 -2.83
N MET A 223 15.30 33.09 -2.55
CA MET A 223 16.41 32.53 -1.78
C MET A 223 17.77 32.65 -2.49
N HIS A 224 17.80 32.58 -3.82
CA HIS A 224 18.99 32.88 -4.59
C HIS A 224 19.38 34.37 -4.44
N GLN A 225 18.44 35.30 -4.52
CA GLN A 225 18.75 36.73 -4.31
C GLN A 225 19.31 37.02 -2.91
N GLU A 226 18.81 36.31 -1.88
CA GLU A 226 19.19 36.48 -0.48
C GLU A 226 20.50 35.76 -0.08
N ASN A 227 20.78 34.56 -0.63
CA ASN A 227 21.94 33.70 -0.25
C ASN A 227 22.80 33.22 -1.46
N ASN A 228 22.74 33.97 -2.56
CA ASN A 228 23.40 33.85 -3.88
C ASN A 228 23.94 32.50 -4.35
N VAL A 229 25.14 32.04 -4.01
CA VAL A 229 25.77 31.00 -4.86
C VAL A 229 25.12 29.60 -4.73
N LYS A 230 24.61 29.25 -3.54
CA LYS A 230 24.19 27.86 -3.25
C LYS A 230 22.92 27.42 -3.99
N TYR A 231 21.96 28.33 -4.24
CA TYR A 231 20.68 28.01 -4.90
C TYR A 231 20.71 28.15 -6.43
N SER A 232 21.85 28.51 -7.02
CA SER A 232 22.00 28.63 -8.48
C SER A 232 21.73 27.31 -9.23
N LYS A 233 22.13 26.17 -8.64
CA LYS A 233 21.84 24.82 -9.16
C LYS A 233 20.33 24.57 -9.25
N LEU A 234 19.58 24.99 -8.23
CA LEU A 234 18.14 24.78 -8.16
C LEU A 234 17.39 25.67 -9.15
N LEU A 235 17.79 26.93 -9.31
CA LEU A 235 17.20 27.81 -10.32
C LEU A 235 17.42 27.30 -11.74
N LYS A 236 18.66 26.93 -12.09
CA LYS A 236 18.96 26.34 -13.40
C LYS A 236 18.12 25.09 -13.67
N PHE A 237 17.89 24.27 -12.65
CA PHE A 237 17.02 23.10 -12.76
C PHE A 237 15.56 23.48 -13.08
N PHE A 238 15.00 24.50 -12.42
CA PHE A 238 13.65 24.96 -12.74
C PHE A 238 13.54 25.58 -14.13
N ASP A 239 14.51 26.40 -14.54
CA ASP A 239 14.53 27.01 -15.88
C ASP A 239 14.55 25.92 -16.97
N GLN A 240 15.43 24.91 -16.82
CA GLN A 240 15.49 23.74 -17.72
C GLN A 240 14.16 22.96 -17.73
N SER A 241 13.58 22.72 -16.56
CA SER A 241 12.31 22.00 -16.42
C SER A 241 11.15 22.77 -17.07
N TYR A 242 11.17 24.10 -17.00
CA TYR A 242 10.18 24.97 -17.63
C TYR A 242 10.29 24.93 -19.16
N ASP A 243 11.50 25.01 -19.69
CA ASP A 243 11.75 24.88 -21.14
C ASP A 243 11.31 23.52 -21.68
N GLU A 244 11.58 22.44 -20.93
CA GLU A 244 11.09 21.10 -21.25
C GLU A 244 9.56 21.04 -21.24
N LYS A 245 8.90 21.65 -20.24
CA LYS A 245 7.44 21.72 -20.15
C LYS A 245 6.82 22.42 -21.36
N LEU A 246 7.42 23.51 -21.83
CA LEU A 246 6.96 24.25 -23.00
C LEU A 246 7.07 23.42 -24.28
N LYS A 247 8.18 22.69 -24.47
CA LYS A 247 8.38 21.82 -25.64
C LYS A 247 7.32 20.72 -25.77
N VAL A 248 6.82 20.23 -24.64
CA VAL A 248 5.83 19.14 -24.61
C VAL A 248 4.38 19.62 -24.44
N LYS A 249 4.15 20.95 -24.39
CA LYS A 249 2.82 21.52 -24.18
C LYS A 249 1.84 21.17 -25.31
N ASP A 250 2.34 21.17 -26.55
CA ASP A 250 1.53 20.91 -27.76
C ASP A 250 1.61 19.45 -28.22
N ALA A 251 2.17 18.55 -27.40
CA ALA A 251 2.27 17.14 -27.72
C ALA A 251 0.88 16.48 -27.80
N SER A 252 0.69 15.62 -28.81
CA SER A 252 -0.53 14.85 -28.97
C SER A 252 -0.73 13.84 -27.82
N GLU A 253 -1.98 13.37 -27.64
CA GLU A 253 -2.30 12.33 -26.65
C GLU A 253 -1.44 11.06 -26.84
N LYS A 254 -1.12 10.72 -28.11
CA LYS A 254 -0.27 9.58 -28.44
C LYS A 254 1.18 9.79 -28.01
N GLU A 255 1.72 10.98 -28.25
CA GLU A 255 3.09 11.34 -27.83
C GLU A 255 3.19 11.40 -26.31
N CYS A 256 2.25 12.05 -25.64
CA CYS A 256 2.18 12.10 -24.17
C CYS A 256 2.08 10.70 -23.57
N LYS A 257 1.26 9.81 -24.16
CA LYS A 257 1.16 8.41 -23.76
C LYS A 257 2.52 7.71 -23.84
N LYS A 258 3.22 7.85 -24.97
CA LYS A 258 4.54 7.21 -25.17
C LYS A 258 5.57 7.74 -24.17
N MET A 259 5.63 9.06 -23.97
CA MET A 259 6.53 9.70 -23.00
C MET A 259 6.21 9.26 -21.57
N LEU A 260 4.93 9.15 -21.20
CA LEU A 260 4.51 8.65 -19.89
C LEU A 260 4.98 7.21 -19.66
N ILE A 261 4.81 6.32 -20.65
CA ILE A 261 5.27 4.93 -20.57
C ILE A 261 6.79 4.89 -20.35
N ILE A 262 7.56 5.63 -21.14
CA ILE A 262 9.02 5.69 -21.00
C ILE A 262 9.43 6.20 -19.61
N ASN A 263 8.76 7.26 -19.13
CA ASN A 263 9.04 7.82 -17.81
C ASN A 263 8.75 6.82 -16.68
N MET A 264 7.68 6.03 -16.80
CA MET A 264 7.30 4.99 -15.83
C MET A 264 8.24 3.78 -15.87
N LEU A 265 8.66 3.35 -17.07
CA LEU A 265 9.66 2.29 -17.23
C LEU A 265 10.98 2.64 -16.54
N LYS A 266 11.43 3.90 -16.69
CA LYS A 266 12.63 4.38 -16.00
C LYS A 266 12.51 4.27 -14.47
N GLN A 267 11.33 4.49 -13.89
CA GLN A 267 11.12 4.35 -12.44
C GLN A 267 11.27 2.91 -11.93
N VAL A 268 11.08 1.92 -12.80
CA VAL A 268 11.27 0.50 -12.46
C VAL A 268 12.60 -0.06 -12.97
N GLY A 269 13.51 0.82 -13.44
CA GLY A 269 14.83 0.46 -13.94
C GLY A 269 14.83 -0.22 -15.30
N LEU A 270 13.87 0.11 -16.17
CA LEU A 270 13.82 -0.32 -17.57
C LEU A 270 13.91 0.90 -18.50
N ASP A 271 14.67 0.79 -19.58
CA ASP A 271 14.81 1.85 -20.58
C ASP A 271 13.83 1.69 -21.75
N GLU A 272 13.85 2.60 -22.73
CA GLU A 272 12.91 2.60 -23.86
C GLU A 272 13.15 1.50 -24.91
N THR A 273 14.32 0.86 -24.92
CA THR A 273 14.64 -0.22 -25.88
C THR A 273 13.73 -1.43 -25.68
N VAL A 274 13.13 -1.57 -24.51
CA VAL A 274 12.24 -2.68 -24.15
C VAL A 274 10.83 -2.55 -24.75
N LEU A 275 10.44 -1.38 -25.28
CA LEU A 275 9.05 -1.09 -25.68
C LEU A 275 8.50 -2.10 -26.70
N GLY A 276 9.33 -2.52 -27.66
CA GLY A 276 8.96 -3.46 -28.71
C GLY A 276 9.00 -4.93 -28.30
N ARG A 277 9.58 -5.25 -27.14
CA ARG A 277 9.77 -6.62 -26.65
C ARG A 277 8.49 -7.18 -26.04
N PHE A 278 8.39 -8.49 -25.93
CA PHE A 278 7.28 -9.23 -25.34
C PHE A 278 7.62 -9.70 -23.92
N PRO A 279 6.63 -9.81 -22.99
CA PRO A 279 6.86 -10.22 -21.60
C PRO A 279 7.67 -11.52 -21.45
N LEU A 280 7.47 -12.50 -22.33
CA LEU A 280 8.18 -13.78 -22.29
C LEU A 280 9.69 -13.67 -22.56
N GLU A 281 10.15 -12.55 -23.12
CA GLU A 281 11.57 -12.28 -23.38
C GLU A 281 12.32 -11.75 -22.15
N PHE A 282 11.64 -11.59 -21.01
CA PHE A 282 12.18 -11.02 -19.77
C PHE A 282 12.35 -12.07 -18.67
N SER A 283 13.32 -11.86 -17.79
CA SER A 283 13.44 -12.63 -16.54
C SER A 283 12.24 -12.37 -15.61
N GLY A 284 11.97 -13.26 -14.65
CA GLY A 284 10.87 -13.09 -13.67
C GLY A 284 10.95 -11.77 -12.90
N GLY A 285 12.16 -11.32 -12.53
CA GLY A 285 12.36 -10.01 -11.90
C GLY A 285 12.03 -8.82 -12.82
N GLN A 286 12.34 -8.92 -14.11
CA GLN A 286 11.97 -7.89 -15.09
C GLN A 286 10.47 -7.90 -15.39
N GLN A 287 9.84 -9.08 -15.47
CA GLN A 287 8.37 -9.18 -15.57
C GLN A 287 7.68 -8.58 -14.35
N GLN A 288 8.24 -8.77 -13.15
CA GLN A 288 7.74 -8.12 -11.94
C GLN A 288 7.82 -6.59 -12.04
N ARG A 289 8.96 -6.05 -12.52
CA ARG A 289 9.13 -4.61 -12.77
C ARG A 289 8.11 -4.08 -13.78
N LEU A 290 7.82 -4.84 -14.85
CA LEU A 290 6.76 -4.51 -15.81
C LEU A 290 5.38 -4.50 -15.15
N GLY A 291 5.08 -5.47 -14.29
CA GLY A 291 3.83 -5.50 -13.50
C GLY A 291 3.70 -4.31 -12.56
N ILE A 292 4.78 -3.93 -11.87
CA ILE A 292 4.84 -2.72 -11.05
C ILE A 292 4.56 -1.48 -11.92
N CYS A 293 5.26 -1.34 -13.05
CA CYS A 293 5.10 -0.22 -13.99
C CYS A 293 3.63 -0.09 -14.48
N ARG A 294 3.01 -1.20 -14.90
CA ARG A 294 1.60 -1.24 -15.30
C ARG A 294 0.67 -0.78 -14.18
N SER A 295 0.96 -1.14 -12.93
CA SER A 295 0.12 -0.78 -11.79
C SER A 295 0.21 0.70 -11.42
N ILE A 296 1.34 1.36 -11.66
CA ILE A 296 1.55 2.77 -11.25
C ILE A 296 1.24 3.79 -12.33
N ILE A 297 1.12 3.38 -13.60
CA ILE A 297 0.94 4.32 -14.72
C ILE A 297 -0.31 5.19 -14.59
N LEU A 298 -1.35 4.67 -13.93
CA LEU A 298 -2.61 5.39 -13.65
C LEU A 298 -2.51 6.32 -12.43
N LYS A 299 -1.36 6.38 -11.77
CA LYS A 299 -1.12 7.11 -10.52
C LYS A 299 -2.15 6.80 -9.44
N PRO A 300 -2.27 5.53 -9.03
CA PRO A 300 -3.21 5.16 -7.97
C PRO A 300 -2.85 5.83 -6.64
N LYS A 301 -3.86 6.03 -5.79
CA LYS A 301 -3.64 6.42 -4.39
C LYS A 301 -3.27 5.23 -3.52
N LEU A 302 -3.80 4.05 -3.87
CA LEU A 302 -3.59 2.79 -3.16
C LEU A 302 -3.07 1.72 -4.12
N LEU A 303 -1.94 1.11 -3.76
CA LEU A 303 -1.40 -0.07 -4.42
C LEU A 303 -1.46 -1.28 -3.48
N ILE A 304 -2.10 -2.35 -3.92
CA ILE A 304 -2.08 -3.65 -3.24
C ILE A 304 -0.98 -4.50 -3.87
N ALA A 305 0.07 -4.80 -3.14
CA ALA A 305 1.15 -5.65 -3.62
C ALA A 305 1.03 -7.04 -2.97
N ASP A 306 0.49 -8.00 -3.71
CA ASP A 306 0.21 -9.35 -3.22
C ASP A 306 1.39 -10.27 -3.47
N GLU A 307 2.21 -10.49 -2.44
CA GLU A 307 3.45 -11.26 -2.51
C GLU A 307 4.37 -10.88 -3.68
N PRO A 308 4.70 -9.58 -3.86
CA PRO A 308 5.37 -9.08 -5.06
C PRO A 308 6.83 -9.51 -5.20
N ILE A 309 7.35 -10.31 -4.27
CA ILE A 309 8.75 -10.73 -4.19
C ILE A 309 8.92 -12.24 -3.98
N SER A 310 7.83 -13.01 -3.81
CA SER A 310 7.91 -14.41 -3.33
C SER A 310 8.57 -15.37 -4.32
N ALA A 311 8.47 -15.10 -5.63
CA ALA A 311 9.04 -15.94 -6.69
C ALA A 311 10.42 -15.47 -7.18
N LEU A 312 11.09 -14.57 -6.45
CA LEU A 312 12.33 -13.91 -6.90
C LEU A 312 13.52 -14.28 -6.01
N ASP A 313 14.72 -14.31 -6.60
CA ASP A 313 15.98 -14.47 -5.88
C ASP A 313 16.25 -13.29 -4.93
N VAL A 314 16.94 -13.53 -3.82
CA VAL A 314 17.19 -12.54 -2.74
C VAL A 314 17.75 -11.21 -3.25
N SER A 315 18.68 -11.24 -4.20
CA SER A 315 19.26 -10.02 -4.78
C SER A 315 18.23 -9.20 -5.58
N ILE A 316 17.33 -9.86 -6.30
CA ILE A 316 16.24 -9.24 -7.05
C ILE A 316 15.13 -8.74 -6.10
N GLN A 317 14.84 -9.46 -5.01
CA GLN A 317 13.90 -9.00 -3.98
C GLN A 317 14.33 -7.64 -3.42
N ALA A 318 15.61 -7.49 -3.07
CA ALA A 318 16.15 -6.22 -2.57
C ALA A 318 16.00 -5.08 -3.57
N GLN A 319 16.23 -5.34 -4.87
CA GLN A 319 16.00 -4.36 -5.93
C GLN A 319 14.53 -3.94 -6.04
N VAL A 320 13.61 -4.89 -5.97
CA VAL A 320 12.15 -4.62 -6.02
C VAL A 320 11.69 -3.83 -4.80
N ILE A 321 12.18 -4.14 -3.60
CA ILE A 321 11.92 -3.38 -2.37
C ILE A 321 12.37 -1.92 -2.53
N ASN A 322 13.56 -1.69 -3.09
CA ASN A 322 14.06 -0.34 -3.35
C ASN A 322 13.16 0.43 -4.33
N ILE A 323 12.67 -0.24 -5.39
CA ILE A 323 11.69 0.37 -6.31
C ILE A 323 10.46 0.82 -5.55
N PHE A 324 9.82 -0.04 -4.75
CA PHE A 324 8.63 0.37 -4.00
C PHE A 324 8.90 1.52 -3.03
N LYS A 325 10.07 1.54 -2.37
CA LYS A 325 10.47 2.64 -1.49
C LYS A 325 10.60 3.95 -2.26
N GLU A 326 11.24 3.93 -3.44
CA GLU A 326 11.30 5.10 -4.31
C GLU A 326 9.92 5.54 -4.80
N LEU A 327 9.06 4.61 -5.19
CA LEU A 327 7.70 4.89 -5.64
C LEU A 327 6.85 5.51 -4.52
N LYS A 328 6.96 5.01 -3.29
CA LYS A 328 6.32 5.59 -2.11
C LYS A 328 6.73 7.05 -1.93
N GLU A 329 8.03 7.35 -1.94
CA GLU A 329 8.52 8.71 -1.71
C GLU A 329 8.17 9.67 -2.86
N LYS A 330 8.41 9.25 -4.10
CA LYS A 330 8.16 10.06 -5.31
C LYS A 330 6.67 10.28 -5.54
N PHE A 331 5.86 9.23 -5.43
CA PHE A 331 4.44 9.27 -5.77
C PHE A 331 3.50 9.51 -4.59
N HIS A 332 4.03 9.57 -3.35
CA HIS A 332 3.22 9.54 -2.12
C HIS A 332 2.22 8.38 -2.12
N LEU A 333 2.68 7.25 -2.65
CA LEU A 333 1.85 6.08 -2.86
C LEU A 333 1.58 5.37 -1.54
N THR A 334 0.32 5.06 -1.28
CA THR A 334 -0.05 4.19 -0.14
C THR A 334 -0.01 2.75 -0.59
N ILE A 335 0.67 1.88 0.17
CA ILE A 335 0.88 0.49 -0.22
C ILE A 335 0.38 -0.45 0.87
N LEU A 336 -0.50 -1.39 0.50
CA LEU A 336 -0.71 -2.61 1.30
C LEU A 336 0.26 -3.67 0.77
N PHE A 337 1.33 -3.94 1.51
CA PHE A 337 2.35 -4.90 1.13
C PHE A 337 2.07 -6.25 1.80
N ILE A 338 1.60 -7.22 1.02
CA ILE A 338 1.31 -8.56 1.52
C ILE A 338 2.54 -9.44 1.30
N ALA A 339 3.00 -10.08 2.36
CA ALA A 339 4.09 -11.06 2.27
C ALA A 339 3.98 -12.11 3.38
N HIS A 340 4.79 -13.16 3.28
CA HIS A 340 4.93 -14.16 4.33
C HIS A 340 6.19 -13.96 5.18
N ASP A 341 7.24 -13.34 4.63
CA ASP A 341 8.50 -13.06 5.33
C ASP A 341 8.45 -11.69 6.05
N LEU A 342 8.54 -11.72 7.38
CA LEU A 342 8.48 -10.53 8.22
C LEU A 342 9.72 -9.63 8.12
N ARG A 343 10.91 -10.19 7.81
CA ARG A 343 12.16 -9.41 7.71
C ARG A 343 12.19 -8.56 6.44
N MET A 344 11.77 -9.12 5.31
CA MET A 344 11.66 -8.33 4.07
C MET A 344 10.63 -7.21 4.19
N VAL A 345 9.56 -7.45 4.94
CA VAL A 345 8.50 -6.47 5.21
C VAL A 345 8.99 -5.34 6.12
N GLU A 346 9.92 -5.60 7.05
CA GLU A 346 10.53 -4.56 7.90
C GLU A 346 11.21 -3.46 7.07
N TYR A 347 11.97 -3.83 6.04
CA TYR A 347 12.75 -2.88 5.24
C TYR A 347 11.91 -1.88 4.45
N ILE A 348 10.64 -2.20 4.20
CA ILE A 348 9.74 -1.41 3.34
C ILE A 348 8.57 -0.79 4.10
N SER A 349 8.11 -1.42 5.19
CA SER A 349 6.86 -1.05 5.84
C SER A 349 7.06 -0.04 6.96
N ASP A 350 6.11 0.90 7.08
CA ASP A 350 6.01 1.79 8.24
C ASP A 350 5.37 1.06 9.43
N ARG A 351 4.37 0.22 9.12
CA ARG A 351 3.60 -0.57 10.09
C ARG A 351 3.47 -2.00 9.62
N ILE A 352 3.35 -2.93 10.56
CA ILE A 352 3.11 -4.34 10.30
C ILE A 352 1.84 -4.76 11.02
N ALA A 353 0.98 -5.48 10.31
CA ALA A 353 -0.23 -6.12 10.76
C ALA A 353 -0.09 -7.64 10.56
N VAL A 354 -0.17 -8.40 11.64
CA VAL A 354 0.01 -9.86 11.63
C VAL A 354 -1.35 -10.55 11.66
N ILE A 355 -1.61 -11.42 10.69
CA ILE A 355 -2.87 -12.15 10.52
C ILE A 355 -2.65 -13.66 10.57
N ASN A 356 -3.54 -14.38 11.25
CA ASN A 356 -3.57 -15.84 11.29
C ASN A 356 -5.02 -16.33 11.16
N LYS A 357 -5.29 -17.32 10.30
CA LYS A 357 -6.61 -17.95 10.14
C LYS A 357 -7.78 -16.93 10.04
N GLY A 358 -7.53 -15.83 9.33
CA GLY A 358 -8.49 -14.76 9.10
C GLY A 358 -8.66 -13.74 10.22
N VAL A 359 -7.87 -13.80 11.29
CA VAL A 359 -7.94 -12.92 12.46
C VAL A 359 -6.65 -12.10 12.58
N LEU A 360 -6.79 -10.79 12.76
CA LEU A 360 -5.66 -9.90 13.06
C LEU A 360 -5.22 -10.12 14.52
N LEU A 361 -3.95 -10.43 14.72
CA LEU A 361 -3.40 -10.81 16.03
C LEU A 361 -2.54 -9.70 16.66
N GLU A 362 -1.78 -8.97 15.84
CA GLU A 362 -0.82 -7.99 16.33
C GLU A 362 -0.63 -6.88 15.30
N ILE A 363 -0.50 -5.64 15.76
CA ILE A 363 -0.26 -4.50 14.87
C ILE A 363 0.58 -3.44 15.56
N GLY A 364 1.56 -2.89 14.84
CA GLY A 364 2.46 -1.87 15.36
C GLY A 364 3.33 -1.24 14.29
N THR A 365 4.28 -0.39 14.70
CA THR A 365 5.34 0.05 13.80
C THR A 365 6.21 -1.15 13.40
N SER A 366 6.79 -1.13 12.19
CA SER A 366 7.61 -2.25 11.70
C SER A 366 8.75 -2.59 12.65
N LYS A 367 9.50 -1.58 13.09
CA LYS A 367 10.61 -1.72 14.06
C LYS A 367 10.16 -2.34 15.37
N GLU A 368 8.98 -1.95 15.87
CA GLU A 368 8.47 -2.45 17.14
C GLU A 368 8.02 -3.90 17.03
N ILE A 369 7.29 -4.26 15.97
CA ILE A 369 6.85 -5.64 15.73
C ILE A 369 8.03 -6.59 15.58
N VAL A 370 9.09 -6.19 14.88
CA VAL A 370 10.26 -7.05 14.67
C VAL A 370 11.07 -7.21 15.95
N LYS A 371 11.32 -6.12 16.68
CA LYS A 371 12.17 -6.14 17.88
C LYS A 371 11.45 -6.72 19.08
N ASN A 372 10.18 -6.35 19.27
CA ASN A 372 9.41 -6.63 20.47
C ASN A 372 8.15 -7.44 20.16
N ALA A 373 8.21 -8.37 19.20
CA ALA A 373 7.11 -9.28 18.89
C ALA A 373 6.52 -9.89 20.17
N PHE A 374 5.22 -9.70 20.39
CA PHE A 374 4.57 -10.09 21.62
C PHE A 374 3.76 -11.36 21.45
N HIS A 375 2.94 -11.45 20.40
CA HIS A 375 2.10 -12.62 20.14
C HIS A 375 2.98 -13.83 19.78
N PRO A 376 2.74 -15.03 20.34
CA PRO A 376 3.56 -16.21 20.06
C PRO A 376 3.65 -16.56 18.57
N TYR A 377 2.57 -16.36 17.82
CA TYR A 377 2.57 -16.50 16.36
C TYR A 377 3.52 -15.53 15.64
N THR A 378 3.54 -14.26 16.04
CA THR A 378 4.47 -13.28 15.44
C THR A 378 5.92 -13.68 15.71
N LYS A 379 6.20 -14.22 16.91
CA LYS A 379 7.51 -14.77 17.26
C LYS A 379 7.86 -15.98 16.40
N SER A 380 6.92 -16.91 16.15
CA SER A 380 7.19 -18.08 15.30
C SER A 380 7.52 -17.68 13.86
N LEU A 381 6.87 -16.64 13.31
CA LEU A 381 7.19 -16.10 11.98
C LEU A 381 8.61 -15.54 11.91
N LEU A 382 9.05 -14.82 12.93
CA LEU A 382 10.41 -14.27 13.02
C LEU A 382 11.48 -15.36 13.21
N ASP A 383 11.18 -16.36 14.02
CA ASP A 383 12.04 -17.51 14.29
C ASP A 383 12.20 -18.42 13.06
N ALA A 384 11.21 -18.47 12.16
CA ALA A 384 11.24 -19.28 10.95
C ALA A 384 12.22 -18.77 9.88
N VAL A 385 12.69 -17.53 10.00
CA VAL A 385 13.64 -16.94 9.04
C VAL A 385 15.08 -17.19 9.51
N PRO A 386 15.94 -17.87 8.73
CA PRO A 386 17.32 -18.15 9.13
C PRO A 386 18.09 -16.84 9.40
N SER A 387 18.82 -16.73 10.52
CA SER A 387 19.73 -15.62 10.77
C SER A 387 21.18 -16.10 10.74
N ILE A 388 22.05 -15.38 10.04
CA ILE A 388 23.49 -15.66 9.97
C ILE A 388 24.14 -15.63 11.36
N GLU A 389 23.56 -14.85 12.28
CA GLU A 389 24.05 -14.66 13.66
C GLU A 389 23.48 -15.66 14.69
N SER A 390 22.56 -16.58 14.32
CA SER A 390 21.98 -17.47 15.34
C SER A 390 22.94 -18.57 15.76
N LYS A 391 23.43 -18.48 17.00
CA LYS A 391 24.09 -19.58 17.75
C LYS A 391 23.11 -20.65 18.26
N LYS A 392 21.87 -20.73 17.73
CA LYS A 392 20.87 -21.68 18.22
C LYS A 392 21.08 -23.04 17.54
N GLY A 393 21.41 -24.07 18.31
CA GLY A 393 21.67 -25.44 17.85
C GLY A 393 20.44 -26.22 17.33
N SER A 394 19.31 -25.55 17.06
CA SER A 394 18.11 -26.14 16.47
C SER A 394 17.68 -25.29 15.28
N LEU A 395 17.60 -25.91 14.10
CA LEU A 395 17.00 -25.32 12.89
C LEU A 395 15.47 -25.13 13.03
N LEU A 396 14.86 -25.73 14.05
CA LEU A 396 13.46 -25.57 14.40
C LEU A 396 13.33 -24.46 15.45
N GLY A 397 12.82 -23.30 15.02
CA GLY A 397 12.40 -22.21 15.89
C GLY A 397 11.18 -22.55 16.74
N TYR A 398 10.64 -21.58 17.49
CA TYR A 398 9.39 -21.76 18.23
C TYR A 398 8.23 -22.09 17.27
N GLN A 399 7.59 -23.26 17.44
CA GLN A 399 6.42 -23.64 16.67
C GLN A 399 5.14 -23.18 17.38
N TYR A 400 4.36 -22.35 16.69
CA TYR A 400 3.09 -21.86 17.22
C TYR A 400 1.99 -22.91 17.11
N ASP A 401 1.34 -23.23 18.23
CA ASP A 401 0.11 -24.03 18.25
C ASP A 401 -1.10 -23.11 18.44
N SER A 402 -2.00 -23.10 17.45
CA SER A 402 -3.24 -22.32 17.54
C SER A 402 -4.23 -22.82 18.61
N LYS A 403 -4.05 -24.03 19.16
CA LYS A 403 -4.91 -24.60 20.21
C LYS A 403 -4.68 -23.98 21.58
N ILE A 404 -3.64 -23.16 21.76
CA ILE A 404 -3.42 -22.41 23.00
C ILE A 404 -4.56 -21.44 23.31
N HIS A 405 -5.34 -21.07 22.28
CA HIS A 405 -6.48 -20.18 22.40
C HIS A 405 -7.76 -20.97 22.64
N THR A 406 -8.39 -20.76 23.79
CA THR A 406 -9.66 -21.41 24.19
C THR A 406 -10.82 -20.41 24.17
N TYR A 407 -10.97 -19.66 23.08
CA TYR A 407 -12.00 -18.61 22.98
C TYR A 407 -13.42 -19.20 22.88
N ASP A 408 -14.34 -18.70 23.69
CA ASP A 408 -15.77 -19.03 23.67
C ASP A 408 -16.65 -17.78 23.87
N GLN A 409 -17.96 -17.92 24.08
CA GLN A 409 -18.85 -16.77 24.20
C GLN A 409 -18.54 -15.84 25.38
N GLU A 410 -17.95 -16.36 26.46
CA GLU A 410 -17.60 -15.63 27.67
C GLU A 410 -16.12 -15.23 27.68
N TYR A 411 -15.27 -16.08 27.13
CA TYR A 411 -13.83 -15.91 27.01
C TYR A 411 -13.45 -15.37 25.62
N GLN A 412 -13.51 -14.06 25.45
CA GLN A 412 -13.15 -13.37 24.21
C GLN A 412 -11.92 -12.48 24.39
N PRO A 413 -11.00 -12.46 23.41
CA PRO A 413 -9.82 -11.61 23.49
C PRO A 413 -10.19 -10.14 23.28
N LYS A 414 -9.32 -9.25 23.76
CA LYS A 414 -9.40 -7.81 23.58
C LYS A 414 -8.11 -7.27 23.01
N TRP A 415 -8.18 -6.07 22.44
CA TRP A 415 -6.98 -5.35 22.02
C TRP A 415 -6.31 -4.74 23.23
N ILE A 416 -5.11 -5.20 23.54
CA ILE A 416 -4.27 -4.71 24.63
C ILE A 416 -3.19 -3.82 24.02
N LYS A 417 -3.09 -2.59 24.53
CA LYS A 417 -2.08 -1.62 24.15
C LYS A 417 -0.80 -1.91 24.93
N LEU A 418 0.29 -2.26 24.22
CA LEU A 418 1.58 -2.60 24.82
C LEU A 418 2.44 -1.36 25.08
N ASN A 419 2.48 -0.45 24.10
CA ASN A 419 3.13 0.84 24.18
C ASN A 419 2.34 1.86 23.33
N LYS A 420 2.93 3.01 22.99
CA LYS A 420 2.24 4.10 22.26
C LYS A 420 1.50 3.60 21.01
N ASP A 421 2.14 2.71 20.26
CA ASP A 421 1.81 2.43 18.85
C ASP A 421 1.70 0.92 18.53
N HIS A 422 1.73 0.05 19.54
CA HIS A 422 1.75 -1.42 19.41
C HIS A 422 0.63 -2.08 20.20
N PHE A 423 -0.13 -2.92 19.52
CA PHE A 423 -1.31 -3.61 20.06
C PHE A 423 -1.25 -5.10 19.76
N VAL A 424 -1.71 -5.90 20.72
CA VAL A 424 -1.86 -7.34 20.60
C VAL A 424 -3.28 -7.77 20.96
N LEU A 425 -3.80 -8.77 20.26
CA LEU A 425 -5.07 -9.40 20.57
C LEU A 425 -4.80 -10.57 21.52
N ALA A 426 -5.32 -10.47 22.75
CA ALA A 426 -5.18 -11.50 23.78
C ALA A 426 -6.27 -11.36 24.85
N THR A 427 -6.51 -12.42 25.62
CA THR A 427 -7.18 -12.30 26.93
C THR A 427 -6.21 -11.78 27.99
N ASP A 428 -6.73 -11.43 29.18
CA ASP A 428 -5.88 -10.99 30.30
C ASP A 428 -4.91 -12.09 30.77
N GLU A 429 -5.31 -13.36 30.71
CA GLU A 429 -4.48 -14.51 31.07
C GLU A 429 -3.43 -14.82 30.00
N GLU A 430 -3.82 -14.79 28.72
CA GLU A 430 -2.91 -14.94 27.59
C GLU A 430 -1.86 -13.85 27.58
N TYR A 431 -2.24 -12.61 27.90
CA TYR A 431 -1.30 -11.49 28.01
C TYR A 431 -0.17 -11.78 29.01
N GLN A 432 -0.50 -12.29 30.20
CA GLN A 432 0.52 -12.67 31.20
C GLN A 432 1.40 -13.81 30.69
N THR A 433 0.79 -14.79 30.02
CA THR A 433 1.53 -15.91 29.41
C THR A 433 2.49 -15.44 28.33
N PHE A 434 2.03 -14.54 27.44
CA PHE A 434 2.84 -13.98 26.36
C PHE A 434 3.97 -13.12 26.91
N ALA A 435 3.71 -12.34 27.97
CA ALA A 435 4.72 -11.56 28.68
C ALA A 435 5.81 -12.46 29.30
N ASN A 436 5.43 -13.59 29.89
CA ASN A 436 6.39 -14.56 30.44
C ASN A 436 7.25 -15.20 29.34
N ILE A 437 6.66 -15.55 28.19
CA ILE A 437 7.42 -16.04 27.03
C ILE A 437 8.34 -14.95 26.49
N HIS A 438 7.91 -13.69 26.53
CA HIS A 438 8.68 -12.53 26.05
C HIS A 438 9.90 -12.25 26.94
N ARG A 439 9.80 -12.36 28.27
CA ARG A 439 10.91 -12.12 29.22
C ARG A 439 11.97 -13.22 29.26
N LYS A 440 11.65 -14.45 28.83
CA LYS A 440 12.54 -15.63 28.90
C LYS A 440 13.54 -15.71 27.74
N ARG A 441 13.51 -14.77 26.81
CA ARG A 441 14.41 -14.64 25.67
C ARG A 441 14.97 -13.23 25.64
#